data_AF-A0A2R7M7K2-F1
#
_entry.id   AF-A0A2R7M7K2-F1
#
_cell.length_a   1.000
_cell.length_b   1.000
_cell.length_c   1.000
_cell.angle_alpha   90.00
_cell.angle_beta   90.00
_cell.angle_gamma   90.00
#
_symmetry.space_group_name_H-M   'P 1'
#
loop_
_entity.id
_entity.type
_entity.pdbx_description
1 polymer ?
#
loop_
_entity_poly.entity_id
_entity_poly.type
_entity_poly.pdbx_seq_one_letter_code
_entity_poly.pdbx_strand_id
1 'polypeptide(L)'
;MSDSSREFHKPVRRPAELFDRLFSAEDPAEVSRVAHSTAQALLSRVRADPSVDVVERLVAFTDDHGIDDIAELWSRSPARSLPGALWRLYLLQLMIHDDAATAALLYERGRVEMATVDAVVAGAPAPAGPEELVQLIDTILRGLFEGDFAVALDRAAAFCRVQAAGSTHLADDYENTESERASALTTRALRLATYAEDLAASAALWRRDALT
;
A
#
# COMPACT_ATOMS: atom_id res chain seq x y z
N MET A 1 57.82 -18.96 -12.99
CA MET A 1 56.63 -18.30 -12.41
C MET A 1 55.67 -19.40 -12.03
N SER A 2 55.73 -19.85 -10.77
CA SER A 2 54.86 -20.89 -10.23
C SER A 2 53.50 -20.31 -9.89
N ASP A 3 52.47 -20.77 -10.58
CA ASP A 3 51.07 -20.44 -10.37
C ASP A 3 50.55 -21.20 -9.14
N SER A 4 50.36 -20.51 -8.02
CA SER A 4 49.80 -21.09 -6.80
C SER A 4 48.27 -21.05 -6.88
N SER A 5 47.66 -22.19 -7.22
CA SER A 5 46.22 -22.36 -7.19
C SER A 5 45.67 -22.02 -5.80
N ARG A 6 44.78 -21.02 -5.70
CA ARG A 6 44.08 -20.68 -4.44
C ARG A 6 43.38 -21.91 -3.88
N GLU A 7 43.72 -22.27 -2.65
CA GLU A 7 43.04 -23.32 -1.89
C GLU A 7 41.56 -22.95 -1.71
N PHE A 8 40.66 -23.75 -2.27
CA PHE A 8 39.22 -23.56 -2.08
C PHE A 8 38.85 -23.94 -0.64
N HIS A 9 38.40 -22.95 0.13
CA HIS A 9 37.94 -23.18 1.50
C HIS A 9 36.68 -24.04 1.49
N LYS A 10 36.73 -25.22 2.13
CA LYS A 10 35.55 -26.07 2.30
C LYS A 10 34.55 -25.39 3.24
N PRO A 11 33.22 -25.46 2.98
CA PRO A 11 32.22 -24.91 3.88
C PRO A 11 32.33 -25.56 5.27
N VAL A 12 32.46 -24.72 6.30
CA VAL A 12 32.47 -25.20 7.69
C VAL A 12 31.03 -25.49 8.08
N ARG A 13 30.73 -26.76 8.41
CA ARG A 13 29.46 -27.11 9.05
C ARG A 13 29.45 -26.53 10.46
N ARG A 14 28.65 -25.49 10.67
CA ARG A 14 28.37 -24.95 12.01
C ARG A 14 27.16 -25.68 12.60
N PRO A 15 27.16 -25.98 13.91
CA PRO A 15 25.99 -26.56 14.58
C PRO A 15 24.78 -25.63 14.46
N ALA A 16 23.57 -26.20 14.30
CA ALA A 16 22.32 -25.42 14.22
C ALA A 16 22.12 -24.50 15.45
N GLU A 17 22.50 -24.99 16.63
CA GLU A 17 22.44 -24.26 17.90
C GLU A 17 23.26 -22.95 17.93
N LEU A 18 24.24 -22.79 17.03
CA LEU A 18 25.02 -21.55 16.89
C LEU A 18 24.25 -20.51 16.07
N PHE A 19 23.38 -20.93 15.14
CA PHE A 19 22.50 -20.03 14.40
C PHE A 19 21.37 -19.51 15.30
N ASP A 20 20.78 -20.39 16.12
CA ASP A 20 19.70 -20.02 17.05
C ASP A 20 20.15 -18.97 18.08
N ARG A 21 21.42 -18.97 18.49
CA ARG A 21 21.97 -17.99 19.45
C ARG A 21 22.37 -16.64 18.82
N LEU A 22 22.62 -16.62 17.51
CA LEU A 22 23.00 -15.39 16.79
C LEU A 22 21.76 -14.67 16.22
N PHE A 23 20.67 -15.40 16.00
CA PHE A 23 19.40 -14.89 15.52
C PHE A 23 18.30 -15.19 16.53
N SER A 24 18.19 -14.38 17.58
CA SER A 24 16.89 -14.14 18.22
C SER A 24 16.04 -13.26 17.29
N ALA A 25 15.93 -13.65 16.02
CA ALA A 25 15.00 -13.08 15.06
C ALA A 25 13.73 -13.93 15.16
N GLU A 26 12.58 -13.30 15.35
CA GLU A 26 11.28 -13.97 15.27
C GLU A 26 11.23 -14.85 14.00
N ASP A 27 10.69 -16.07 14.12
CA ASP A 27 10.56 -16.98 12.99
C ASP A 27 9.78 -16.29 11.85
N PRO A 28 10.37 -16.06 10.67
CA PRO A 28 9.68 -15.39 9.57
C PRO A 28 8.38 -16.08 9.16
N ALA A 29 8.30 -17.41 9.31
CA ALA A 29 7.08 -18.15 9.03
C ALA A 29 5.99 -17.83 10.06
N GLU A 30 6.36 -17.64 11.32
CA GLU A 30 5.45 -17.23 12.38
C GLU A 30 4.94 -15.81 12.14
N VAL A 31 5.84 -14.84 11.87
CA VAL A 31 5.46 -13.45 11.55
C VAL A 31 4.49 -13.40 10.37
N SER A 32 4.79 -14.13 9.28
CA SER A 32 3.92 -14.22 8.12
C SER A 32 2.55 -14.84 8.45
N ARG A 33 2.52 -15.91 9.26
CA ARG A 33 1.28 -16.55 9.69
C ARG A 33 0.41 -15.61 10.54
N VAL A 34 1.02 -14.88 11.47
CA VAL A 34 0.30 -13.91 12.32
C VAL A 34 -0.24 -12.77 11.45
N ALA A 35 0.57 -12.24 10.52
CA ALA A 35 0.14 -11.21 9.57
C ALA A 35 -1.09 -11.65 8.76
N HIS A 36 -1.05 -12.88 8.22
CA HIS A 36 -2.16 -13.40 7.45
C HIS A 36 -3.41 -13.65 8.32
N SER A 37 -3.24 -14.24 9.50
CA SER A 37 -4.37 -14.52 10.41
C SER A 37 -5.05 -13.23 10.90
N THR A 38 -4.28 -12.17 11.16
CA THR A 38 -4.81 -10.89 11.61
C THR A 38 -5.56 -10.17 10.49
N ALA A 39 -5.01 -10.18 9.26
CA ALA A 39 -5.66 -9.65 8.08
C ALA A 39 -6.99 -10.37 7.77
N GLN A 40 -6.99 -11.71 7.80
CA GLN A 40 -8.20 -12.51 7.61
C GLN A 40 -9.24 -12.29 8.71
N ALA A 41 -8.79 -12.25 9.97
CA ALA A 41 -9.67 -12.02 11.11
C ALA A 41 -10.32 -10.64 11.05
N LEU A 42 -9.58 -9.62 10.61
CA LEU A 42 -10.12 -8.27 10.39
C LEU A 42 -11.26 -8.30 9.37
N LEU A 43 -11.01 -8.84 8.17
CA LEU A 43 -12.05 -8.91 7.13
C LEU A 43 -13.26 -9.75 7.56
N SER A 44 -13.00 -10.87 8.25
CA SER A 44 -14.07 -11.78 8.70
C SER A 44 -14.93 -11.15 9.78
N ARG A 45 -14.33 -10.45 10.74
CA ARG A 45 -15.03 -9.79 11.86
C ARG A 45 -15.97 -8.71 11.36
N VAL A 46 -15.52 -7.87 10.43
CA VAL A 46 -16.36 -6.78 9.93
C VAL A 46 -17.49 -7.32 9.03
N ARG A 47 -17.26 -8.40 8.29
CA ARG A 47 -18.34 -9.07 7.54
C ARG A 47 -19.39 -9.74 8.45
N ALA A 48 -18.96 -10.29 9.58
CA ALA A 48 -19.85 -10.97 10.52
C ALA A 48 -20.68 -10.00 11.37
N ASP A 49 -20.15 -8.81 11.66
CA ASP A 49 -20.80 -7.74 12.41
C ASP A 49 -20.46 -6.39 11.77
N PRO A 50 -21.23 -5.95 10.76
CA PRO A 50 -21.03 -4.68 10.07
C PRO A 50 -21.58 -3.51 10.89
N SER A 51 -21.42 -3.53 12.22
CA SER A 51 -21.79 -2.38 13.04
C SER A 51 -20.96 -1.17 12.60
N VAL A 52 -21.67 -0.08 12.31
CA VAL A 52 -21.11 1.20 11.83
C VAL A 52 -19.93 1.65 12.70
N ASP A 53 -20.03 1.45 14.02
CA ASP A 53 -18.97 1.78 14.98
C ASP A 53 -17.64 1.04 14.75
N VAL A 54 -17.63 -0.20 14.26
CA VAL A 54 -16.38 -0.95 14.01
C VAL A 54 -15.69 -0.44 12.76
N VAL A 55 -16.45 -0.17 11.71
CA VAL A 55 -15.95 0.39 10.45
C VAL A 55 -15.49 1.83 10.65
N GLU A 56 -16.30 2.65 11.31
CA GLU A 56 -15.96 4.04 11.63
C GLU A 56 -14.75 4.12 12.54
N ARG A 57 -14.61 3.23 13.53
CA ARG A 57 -13.34 3.13 14.25
C ARG A 57 -12.23 2.76 13.29
N LEU A 58 -12.29 1.67 12.52
CA LEU A 58 -11.19 1.31 11.62
C LEU A 58 -10.77 2.43 10.64
N VAL A 59 -11.74 3.23 10.17
CA VAL A 59 -11.50 4.38 9.29
C VAL A 59 -10.95 5.58 10.07
N ALA A 60 -11.49 5.91 11.26
CA ALA A 60 -11.05 7.04 12.08
C ALA A 60 -9.82 6.74 12.97
N PHE A 61 -9.43 5.47 13.09
CA PHE A 61 -8.38 4.97 14.00
C PHE A 61 -6.97 5.21 13.47
N THR A 62 -6.84 5.80 12.28
CA THR A 62 -5.60 6.44 11.81
C THR A 62 -5.19 7.64 12.65
N ASP A 63 -6.15 8.31 13.30
CA ASP A 63 -5.89 9.63 13.87
C ASP A 63 -5.32 9.58 15.29
N ASP A 64 -5.47 8.45 16.02
CA ASP A 64 -5.36 8.48 17.49
C ASP A 64 -4.76 7.23 18.18
N HIS A 65 -3.76 6.55 17.59
CA HIS A 65 -2.81 5.61 18.29
C HIS A 65 -3.13 4.09 18.36
N GLY A 66 -3.47 3.36 17.29
CA GLY A 66 -3.64 1.90 17.47
C GLY A 66 -3.47 0.89 16.34
N ILE A 67 -3.22 1.29 15.09
CA ILE A 67 -2.90 0.30 14.03
C ILE A 67 -1.41 -0.03 13.98
N ASP A 68 -0.52 0.78 14.58
CA ASP A 68 0.93 0.71 14.37
C ASP A 68 1.52 -0.70 14.52
N ASP A 69 1.11 -1.48 15.52
CA ASP A 69 1.63 -2.84 15.72
C ASP A 69 1.20 -3.82 14.59
N ILE A 70 -0.05 -3.73 14.14
CA ILE A 70 -0.60 -4.56 13.06
C ILE A 70 -0.08 -4.07 11.70
N ALA A 71 0.04 -2.76 11.53
CA ALA A 71 0.65 -2.11 10.39
C ALA A 71 2.11 -2.53 10.24
N GLU A 72 2.89 -2.51 11.32
CA GLU A 72 4.28 -2.95 11.32
C GLU A 72 4.36 -4.43 10.91
N LEU A 73 3.50 -5.27 11.46
CA LEU A 73 3.40 -6.68 11.10
C LEU A 73 3.10 -6.88 9.61
N TRP A 74 2.14 -6.13 9.05
CA TRP A 74 1.77 -6.23 7.63
C TRP A 74 2.80 -5.59 6.70
N SER A 75 3.57 -4.60 7.16
CA SER A 75 4.60 -3.92 6.37
C SER A 75 5.67 -4.87 5.82
N ARG A 76 5.89 -5.99 6.51
CA ARG A 76 6.84 -7.05 6.14
C ARG A 76 6.25 -8.09 5.18
N SER A 77 4.95 -8.00 4.88
CA SER A 77 4.26 -8.99 4.03
C SER A 77 4.51 -8.75 2.54
N PRO A 78 4.51 -9.81 1.70
CA PRO A 78 4.61 -9.66 0.26
C PRO A 78 3.55 -8.71 -0.30
N ALA A 79 3.93 -7.91 -1.29
CA ALA A 79 3.08 -6.88 -1.86
C ALA A 79 1.68 -7.35 -2.30
N ARG A 80 1.67 -8.52 -2.93
CA ARG A 80 0.49 -9.15 -3.55
C ARG A 80 -0.05 -10.28 -2.68
N SER A 81 -0.10 -9.99 -1.38
CA SER A 81 -0.75 -10.81 -0.34
C SER A 81 -1.85 -9.99 0.30
N LEU A 82 -2.77 -10.64 1.01
CA LEU A 82 -3.84 -10.01 1.74
C LEU A 82 -3.32 -8.94 2.74
N PRO A 83 -2.42 -9.24 3.68
CA PRO A 83 -1.84 -8.22 4.56
C PRO A 83 -1.07 -7.14 3.79
N GLY A 84 -0.36 -7.50 2.72
CA GLY A 84 0.37 -6.52 1.90
C GLY A 84 -0.52 -5.53 1.15
N ALA A 85 -1.70 -5.97 0.72
CA ALA A 85 -2.71 -5.12 0.11
C ALA A 85 -3.35 -4.18 1.15
N LEU A 86 -3.74 -4.70 2.31
CA LEU A 86 -4.29 -3.90 3.41
C LEU A 86 -3.30 -2.83 3.88
N TRP A 87 -2.02 -3.17 3.99
CA TRP A 87 -0.97 -2.21 4.34
C TRP A 87 -0.87 -1.04 3.34
N ARG A 88 -0.93 -1.31 2.04
CA ARG A 88 -0.90 -0.25 1.02
C ARG A 88 -2.12 0.65 1.10
N LEU A 89 -3.30 0.09 1.34
CA LEU A 89 -4.52 0.87 1.52
C LEU A 89 -4.43 1.78 2.74
N TYR A 90 -3.90 1.25 3.86
CA TYR A 90 -3.61 2.06 5.04
C TYR A 90 -2.63 3.20 4.74
N LEU A 91 -1.53 2.93 4.04
CA LEU A 91 -0.58 3.99 3.64
C LEU A 91 -1.21 5.04 2.73
N LEU A 92 -2.13 4.66 1.83
CA LEU A 92 -2.86 5.62 1.01
C LEU A 92 -3.78 6.50 1.85
N GLN A 93 -4.47 5.93 2.82
CA GLN A 93 -5.30 6.67 3.78
C GLN A 93 -4.46 7.68 4.55
N LEU A 94 -3.39 7.20 5.19
CA LEU A 94 -2.49 8.05 5.97
C LEU A 94 -1.94 9.21 5.12
N MET A 95 -1.48 8.91 3.90
CA MET A 95 -0.96 9.91 2.98
C MET A 95 -1.98 11.00 2.60
N ILE A 96 -3.26 10.66 2.50
CA ILE A 96 -4.32 11.62 2.12
C ILE A 96 -4.75 12.44 3.33
N HIS A 97 -4.89 11.81 4.51
CA HIS A 97 -5.25 12.52 5.74
C HIS A 97 -4.13 13.46 6.23
N ASP A 98 -2.86 13.08 6.04
CA ASP A 98 -1.70 13.90 6.41
C ASP A 98 -1.58 15.20 5.59
N ASP A 99 -1.81 15.14 4.28
CA ASP A 99 -1.77 16.31 3.39
C ASP A 99 -2.81 16.20 2.26
N ALA A 100 -4.08 16.43 2.62
CA ALA A 100 -5.19 16.38 1.70
C ALA A 100 -5.11 17.46 0.61
N ALA A 101 -4.46 18.59 0.88
CA ALA A 101 -4.28 19.68 -0.07
C ALA A 101 -3.36 19.26 -1.22
N THR A 102 -2.19 18.69 -0.89
CA THR A 102 -1.29 18.13 -1.90
C THR A 102 -1.95 16.95 -2.62
N ALA A 103 -2.68 16.09 -1.92
CA ALA A 103 -3.40 14.99 -2.55
C ALA A 103 -4.45 15.47 -3.56
N ALA A 104 -5.22 16.52 -3.27
CA ALA A 104 -6.20 17.08 -4.19
C ALA A 104 -5.54 17.75 -5.41
N LEU A 105 -4.46 18.51 -5.19
CA LEU A 105 -3.71 19.14 -6.28
C LEU A 105 -3.18 18.09 -7.27
N LEU A 106 -2.53 17.05 -6.76
CA LEU A 106 -2.01 15.96 -7.57
C LEU A 106 -3.13 15.21 -8.29
N TYR A 107 -4.24 14.96 -7.61
CA TYR A 107 -5.35 14.22 -8.20
C TYR A 107 -5.97 15.00 -9.35
N GLU A 108 -6.24 16.29 -9.16
CA GLU A 108 -6.83 17.15 -10.18
C GLU A 108 -5.91 17.31 -11.39
N ARG A 109 -4.59 17.50 -11.17
CA ARG A 109 -3.60 17.52 -12.26
C ARG A 109 -3.61 16.20 -13.01
N GLY A 110 -3.54 15.07 -12.31
CA GLY A 110 -3.59 13.75 -12.93
C GLY A 110 -4.87 13.50 -13.71
N ARG A 111 -6.02 13.92 -13.18
CA ARG A 111 -7.34 13.78 -13.83
C ARG A 111 -7.43 14.56 -15.13
N VAL A 112 -6.81 15.74 -15.20
CA VAL A 112 -6.79 16.59 -16.41
C VAL A 112 -5.83 16.03 -17.46
N GLU A 113 -4.67 15.53 -17.05
CA GLU A 113 -3.63 15.08 -17.98
C GLU A 113 -3.82 13.63 -18.46
N MET A 114 -4.50 12.78 -17.69
CA MET A 114 -4.74 11.39 -18.08
C MET A 114 -5.93 11.25 -19.04
N ALA A 115 -5.69 10.58 -20.17
CA ALA A 115 -6.74 10.17 -21.11
C ALA A 115 -7.22 8.72 -20.86
N THR A 116 -7.43 8.33 -19.60
CA THR A 116 -7.88 6.99 -19.21
C THR A 116 -9.18 7.06 -18.40
N VAL A 117 -9.81 5.90 -18.18
CA VAL A 117 -11.02 5.78 -17.34
C VAL A 117 -10.71 5.81 -15.84
N ASP A 118 -9.44 5.94 -15.44
CA ASP A 118 -9.02 5.76 -14.04
C ASP A 118 -9.67 6.75 -13.08
N ALA A 119 -9.89 8.00 -13.48
CA ALA A 119 -10.60 8.97 -12.65
C ALA A 119 -12.05 8.54 -12.36
N VAL A 120 -12.73 7.97 -13.36
CA VAL A 120 -14.10 7.45 -13.23
C VAL A 120 -14.12 6.21 -12.34
N VAL A 121 -13.14 5.31 -12.50
CA VAL A 121 -13.02 4.10 -11.68
C VAL A 121 -12.70 4.45 -10.23
N ALA A 122 -11.77 5.37 -9.98
CA ALA A 122 -11.48 5.87 -8.63
C ALA A 122 -12.77 6.40 -7.99
N GLY A 123 -13.55 7.17 -8.75
CA GLY A 123 -14.88 7.63 -8.37
C GLY A 123 -14.88 8.91 -7.54
N ALA A 124 -13.87 9.77 -7.72
CA ALA A 124 -13.87 11.12 -7.17
C ALA A 124 -14.86 12.01 -7.94
N PRO A 125 -15.45 13.03 -7.29
CA PRO A 125 -16.14 14.09 -8.02
C PRO A 125 -15.16 14.88 -8.91
N ALA A 126 -15.69 15.66 -9.86
CA ALA A 126 -14.88 16.49 -10.74
C ALA A 126 -15.41 17.94 -10.75
N PRO A 127 -14.66 18.93 -10.22
CA PRO A 127 -13.36 18.79 -9.54
C PRO A 127 -13.47 18.12 -8.16
N ALA A 128 -12.34 17.65 -7.60
CA ALA A 128 -12.27 17.12 -6.24
C ALA A 128 -11.28 17.96 -5.39
N GLY A 129 -11.77 18.53 -4.28
CA GLY A 129 -10.97 19.24 -3.29
C GLY A 129 -10.50 18.33 -2.15
N PRO A 130 -9.77 18.89 -1.17
CA PRO A 130 -9.20 18.13 -0.06
C PRO A 130 -10.24 17.28 0.69
N GLU A 131 -11.40 17.87 1.01
CA GLU A 131 -12.48 17.19 1.71
C GLU A 131 -13.08 16.04 0.88
N GLU A 132 -13.25 16.23 -0.42
CA GLU A 132 -13.72 15.17 -1.32
C GLU A 132 -12.72 14.02 -1.44
N LEU A 133 -11.41 14.31 -1.39
CA LEU A 133 -10.35 13.30 -1.43
C LEU A 133 -10.32 12.44 -0.17
N VAL A 134 -10.50 13.06 1.00
CA VAL A 134 -10.64 12.36 2.28
C VAL A 134 -11.88 11.45 2.26
N GLN A 135 -13.05 12.00 1.88
CA GLN A 135 -14.27 11.22 1.78
C GLN A 135 -14.15 10.05 0.79
N LEU A 136 -13.43 10.25 -0.31
CA LEU A 136 -13.18 9.21 -1.30
C LEU A 136 -12.39 8.04 -0.73
N ILE A 137 -11.26 8.29 -0.06
CA ILE A 137 -10.44 7.20 0.48
C ILE A 137 -11.17 6.44 1.58
N ASP A 138 -11.90 7.16 2.44
CA ASP A 138 -12.72 6.54 3.50
C ASP A 138 -13.84 5.67 2.90
N THR A 139 -14.42 6.11 1.77
CA THR A 139 -15.42 5.33 1.04
C THR A 139 -14.81 4.07 0.42
N ILE A 140 -13.62 4.17 -0.18
CA ILE A 140 -12.90 3.01 -0.73
C ILE A 140 -12.59 2.00 0.39
N LEU A 141 -12.14 2.46 1.55
CA LEU A 141 -11.85 1.61 2.70
C LEU A 141 -13.10 0.95 3.27
N ARG A 142 -14.20 1.70 3.41
CA ARG A 142 -15.50 1.14 3.80
C ARG A 142 -15.93 0.02 2.84
N GLY A 143 -15.69 0.22 1.55
CA GLY A 143 -15.93 -0.78 0.51
C GLY A 143 -15.16 -2.10 0.68
N LEU A 144 -14.02 -2.11 1.38
CA LEU A 144 -13.28 -3.35 1.69
C LEU A 144 -14.08 -4.29 2.59
N PHE A 145 -14.91 -3.72 3.44
CA PHE A 145 -15.60 -4.43 4.50
C PHE A 145 -17.08 -4.67 4.20
N GLU A 146 -17.76 -3.66 3.65
CA GLU A 146 -19.20 -3.72 3.36
C GLU A 146 -19.49 -4.19 1.93
N GLY A 147 -18.52 -4.08 1.03
CA GLY A 147 -18.68 -4.31 -0.40
C GLY A 147 -17.80 -5.42 -0.97
N ASP A 148 -17.57 -5.34 -2.29
CA ASP A 148 -16.63 -6.21 -2.99
C ASP A 148 -15.20 -5.69 -2.79
N PHE A 149 -14.40 -6.48 -2.06
CA PHE A 149 -13.00 -6.19 -1.78
C PHE A 149 -12.17 -6.00 -3.05
N ALA A 150 -12.40 -6.78 -4.12
CA ALA A 150 -11.68 -6.59 -5.37
C ALA A 150 -12.03 -5.25 -6.04
N VAL A 151 -13.29 -4.83 -5.95
CA VAL A 151 -13.71 -3.53 -6.48
C VAL A 151 -13.03 -2.41 -5.70
N ALA A 152 -13.00 -2.46 -4.37
CA ALA A 152 -12.29 -1.48 -3.56
C ALA A 152 -10.78 -1.40 -3.92
N LEU A 153 -10.14 -2.56 -4.15
CA LEU A 153 -8.76 -2.61 -4.64
C LEU A 153 -8.58 -2.00 -6.03
N ASP A 154 -9.49 -2.24 -6.98
CA ASP A 154 -9.43 -1.61 -8.31
C ASP A 154 -9.58 -0.10 -8.22
N ARG A 155 -10.49 0.39 -7.37
CA ARG A 155 -10.71 1.83 -7.14
C ARG A 155 -9.47 2.48 -6.54
N ALA A 156 -8.84 1.86 -5.55
CA ALA A 156 -7.59 2.31 -4.97
C ALA A 156 -6.44 2.30 -6.01
N ALA A 157 -6.37 1.26 -6.84
CA ALA A 157 -5.37 1.17 -7.91
C ALA A 157 -5.54 2.28 -8.96
N ALA A 158 -6.78 2.56 -9.37
CA ALA A 158 -7.10 3.64 -10.29
C ALA A 158 -6.75 5.01 -9.68
N PHE A 159 -7.10 5.22 -8.41
CA PHE A 159 -6.71 6.41 -7.65
C PHE A 159 -5.20 6.64 -7.66
N CYS A 160 -4.41 5.59 -7.37
CA CYS A 160 -2.96 5.64 -7.40
C CYS A 160 -2.42 6.03 -8.77
N ARG A 161 -2.99 5.53 -9.87
CA ARG A 161 -2.57 5.92 -11.24
C ARG A 161 -2.82 7.40 -11.51
N VAL A 162 -3.97 7.92 -11.11
CA VAL A 162 -4.29 9.36 -11.24
C VAL A 162 -3.29 10.19 -10.44
N GLN A 163 -3.06 9.85 -9.17
CA GLN A 163 -2.10 10.58 -8.33
C GLN A 163 -0.65 10.50 -8.85
N ALA A 164 -0.24 9.34 -9.38
CA ALA A 164 1.07 9.15 -9.98
C ALA A 164 1.24 10.05 -11.21
N ALA A 165 0.25 10.09 -12.11
CA ALA A 165 0.28 10.96 -13.27
C ALA A 165 0.36 12.45 -12.88
N GLY A 166 -0.43 12.88 -11.90
CA GLY A 166 -0.35 14.25 -11.38
C GLY A 166 1.01 14.58 -10.81
N SER A 167 1.61 13.63 -10.07
CA SER A 167 2.95 13.78 -9.50
C SER A 167 4.03 13.91 -10.56
N THR A 168 3.97 13.12 -11.64
CA THR A 168 4.91 13.22 -12.77
C THR A 168 4.77 14.57 -13.49
N HIS A 169 3.56 15.01 -13.81
CA HIS A 169 3.39 16.29 -14.51
C HIS A 169 3.84 17.49 -13.67
N LEU A 170 3.55 17.49 -12.36
CA LEU A 170 4.09 18.55 -11.49
C LEU A 170 5.61 18.45 -11.33
N ALA A 171 6.19 17.25 -11.35
CA ALA A 171 7.65 17.11 -11.32
C ALA A 171 8.29 17.79 -12.53
N ASP A 172 7.75 17.56 -13.73
CA ASP A 172 8.22 18.18 -14.97
C ASP A 172 8.11 19.72 -14.92
N ASP A 173 7.01 20.25 -14.35
CA ASP A 173 6.83 21.70 -14.18
C ASP A 173 7.92 22.31 -13.26
N TYR A 174 8.34 21.56 -12.23
CA TYR A 174 9.34 22.00 -11.25
C TYR A 174 10.80 21.68 -11.63
N GLU A 175 11.05 20.86 -12.65
CA GLU A 175 12.39 20.35 -12.98
C GLU A 175 13.43 21.47 -13.12
N ASN A 176 13.05 22.58 -13.77
CA ASN A 176 13.97 23.68 -14.06
C ASN A 176 14.11 24.70 -12.92
N THR A 177 13.20 24.72 -11.95
CA THR A 177 13.15 25.76 -10.89
C THR A 177 13.40 25.20 -9.49
N GLU A 178 12.97 23.97 -9.22
CA GLU A 178 12.96 23.31 -7.92
C GLU A 178 13.32 21.82 -8.07
N SER A 179 14.53 21.52 -8.55
CA SER A 179 14.97 20.14 -8.88
C SER A 179 14.84 19.13 -7.73
N GLU A 180 15.05 19.55 -6.47
CA GLU A 180 14.84 18.68 -5.31
C GLU A 180 13.36 18.27 -5.14
N ARG A 181 12.46 19.22 -5.38
CA ARG A 181 11.00 18.99 -5.33
C ARG A 181 10.55 18.11 -6.49
N ALA A 182 11.06 18.35 -7.70
CA ALA A 182 10.81 17.49 -8.86
C ALA A 182 11.25 16.04 -8.60
N SER A 183 12.42 15.85 -7.98
CA SER A 183 12.92 14.53 -7.58
C SER A 183 12.03 13.84 -6.54
N ALA A 184 11.53 14.59 -5.55
CA ALA A 184 10.60 14.07 -4.55
C ALA A 184 9.26 13.64 -5.18
N LEU A 185 8.71 14.46 -6.08
CA LEU A 185 7.47 14.16 -6.82
C LEU A 185 7.63 12.96 -7.75
N THR A 186 8.77 12.82 -8.43
CA THR A 186 9.09 11.65 -9.27
C THR A 186 9.17 10.38 -8.44
N THR A 187 9.81 10.44 -7.26
CA THR A 187 9.89 9.30 -6.34
C THR A 187 8.50 8.92 -5.81
N ARG A 188 7.66 9.91 -5.50
CA ARG A 188 6.26 9.71 -5.10
C ARG A 188 5.46 9.05 -6.23
N ALA A 189 5.61 9.52 -7.47
CA ALA A 189 4.94 8.96 -8.63
C ALA A 189 5.28 7.47 -8.82
N LEU A 190 6.57 7.10 -8.69
CA LEU A 190 7.01 5.71 -8.79
C LEU A 190 6.37 4.82 -7.71
N ARG A 191 6.32 5.29 -6.46
CA ARG A 191 5.68 4.55 -5.35
C ARG A 191 4.19 4.33 -5.61
N LEU A 192 3.48 5.38 -6.04
CA LEU A 192 2.05 5.31 -6.36
C LEU A 192 1.78 4.38 -7.56
N ALA A 193 2.58 4.46 -8.62
CA ALA A 193 2.48 3.55 -9.76
C ALA A 193 2.68 2.09 -9.34
N THR A 194 3.67 1.82 -8.47
CA THR A 194 3.92 0.48 -7.91
C THR A 194 2.73 -0.01 -7.09
N TYR A 195 2.13 0.86 -6.26
CA TYR A 195 0.94 0.52 -5.49
C TYR A 195 -0.24 0.21 -6.40
N ALA A 196 -0.42 0.97 -7.48
CA ALA A 196 -1.47 0.69 -8.46
C ALA A 196 -1.35 -0.71 -9.06
N GLU A 197 -0.14 -1.13 -9.44
CA GLU A 197 0.11 -2.46 -9.99
C GLU A 197 -0.16 -3.55 -8.96
N ASP A 198 0.33 -3.37 -7.73
CA ASP A 198 0.16 -4.35 -6.66
C ASP A 198 -1.30 -4.51 -6.24
N LEU A 199 -2.05 -3.40 -6.12
CA LEU A 199 -3.47 -3.41 -5.77
C LEU A 199 -4.32 -4.03 -6.87
N ALA A 200 -4.07 -3.69 -8.14
CA ALA A 200 -4.76 -4.29 -9.28
C ALA A 200 -4.48 -5.81 -9.39
N ALA A 201 -3.22 -6.22 -9.17
CA ALA A 201 -2.86 -7.63 -9.13
C ALA A 201 -3.54 -8.35 -7.95
N SER A 202 -3.62 -7.70 -6.79
CA SER A 202 -4.30 -8.22 -5.60
C SER A 202 -5.81 -8.36 -5.83
N ALA A 203 -6.44 -7.42 -6.54
CA ALA A 203 -7.84 -7.52 -6.95
C ALA A 203 -8.06 -8.75 -7.84
N ALA A 204 -7.17 -8.98 -8.81
CA ALA A 204 -7.23 -10.14 -9.69
C ALA A 204 -7.02 -11.46 -8.92
N LEU A 205 -6.10 -11.48 -7.96
CA LEU A 205 -5.85 -12.61 -7.06
C LEU A 205 -7.06 -12.90 -6.15
N TRP A 206 -7.71 -11.85 -5.63
CA TRP A 206 -8.89 -11.98 -4.79
C TRP A 206 -10.06 -12.61 -5.54
N ARG A 207 -10.36 -12.15 -6.77
CA ARG A 207 -11.46 -12.71 -7.59
C ARG A 207 -11.31 -14.19 -7.93
N ARG A 208 -10.10 -14.76 -7.80
CA ARG A 208 -9.81 -16.17 -8.06
C ARG A 208 -9.45 -16.96 -6.81
N ASP A 209 -9.77 -16.42 -5.63
CA ASP A 209 -9.51 -17.02 -4.31
C ASP A 209 -8.03 -17.41 -4.09
N ALA A 210 -7.10 -16.63 -4.68
CA ALA A 210 -5.66 -16.88 -4.62
C ALA A 210 -4.87 -15.77 -3.90
N LEU A 211 -5.56 -14.80 -3.29
CA LEU A 211 -4.92 -13.78 -2.46
C LEU A 211 -4.74 -14.32 -1.04
N THR A 212 -3.58 -14.94 -0.80
CA THR A 212 -3.16 -15.44 0.51
C THR A 212 -2.24 -14.45 1.22
#